data_AF-A0A0C9YBP7-F1
#
_entry.id   AF-A0A0C9YBP7-F1
#
_cell.length_a   1.000
_cell.length_b   1.000
_cell.length_c   1.000
_cell.angle_alpha   90.00
_cell.angle_beta   90.00
_cell.angle_gamma   90.00
#
_symmetry.space_group_name_H-M   'P 1'
#
loop_
_entity.id
_entity.type
_entity.pdbx_description
1 polymer ?
#
loop_
_entity_poly.entity_id
_entity_poly.type
_entity_poly.pdbx_seq_one_letter_code
_entity_poly.pdbx_strand_id
1 'polypeptide(L)'
;LIDWHATSIAKDMVNNLGDWLRHRLKRGIQDQGSAAQEVLDQCELDVSELWKQWLDQCTAQLSIRAHMKDLATVLTLQTKLDGSERAFQGVQAIIEKGAASEGALNTLASLEHGHGQLLHKVDTLYSSLNIQDRFPELDGVSLEFVQTLFLAQDLKINIHKWAIGSFFEWDKLDHAVGSKQKALGNFLLKLQYWSS
;
A
#
# COMPACT_ATOMS: atom_id res chain seq x y z
N LEU A 1 29.30 -16.53 -8.34
CA LEU A 1 28.30 -16.26 -9.41
C LEU A 1 27.64 -14.89 -9.25
N ILE A 2 27.16 -14.53 -8.05
CA ILE A 2 26.48 -13.26 -7.77
C ILE A 2 27.38 -12.02 -8.04
N ASP A 3 28.64 -12.04 -7.61
CA ASP A 3 29.57 -10.93 -7.84
C ASP A 3 29.85 -10.64 -9.32
N TRP A 4 29.96 -11.68 -10.13
CA TRP A 4 30.22 -11.51 -11.56
C TRP A 4 28.99 -10.93 -12.27
N HIS A 5 27.78 -11.37 -11.89
CA HIS A 5 26.53 -10.78 -12.36
C HIS A 5 26.39 -9.32 -11.93
N ALA A 6 26.70 -8.98 -10.68
CA ALA A 6 26.67 -7.61 -10.18
C ALA A 6 27.65 -6.71 -10.94
N THR A 7 28.87 -7.20 -11.22
CA THR A 7 29.89 -6.46 -11.96
C THR A 7 29.49 -6.23 -13.42
N SER A 8 28.86 -7.22 -14.06
CA SER A 8 28.33 -7.09 -15.42
C SER A 8 27.19 -6.08 -15.50
N ILE A 9 26.24 -6.15 -14.57
CA ILE A 9 25.11 -5.21 -14.50
C ILE A 9 25.62 -3.79 -14.26
N ALA A 10 26.59 -3.60 -13.35
CA ALA A 10 27.17 -2.29 -13.08
C ALA A 10 27.86 -1.71 -14.32
N LYS A 11 28.59 -2.52 -15.07
CA LYS A 11 29.27 -2.09 -16.31
C LYS A 11 28.27 -1.69 -17.40
N ASP A 12 27.19 -2.45 -17.56
CA ASP A 12 26.13 -2.12 -18.52
C ASP A 12 25.34 -0.86 -18.11
N MET A 13 25.08 -0.67 -16.81
CA MET A 13 24.43 0.56 -16.32
C MET A 13 25.30 1.79 -16.59
N VAL A 14 26.62 1.70 -16.40
CA VAL A 14 27.55 2.80 -16.71
C VAL A 14 27.59 3.10 -18.20
N ASN A 15 27.63 2.07 -19.05
CA ASN A 15 27.66 2.25 -20.51
C ASN A 15 26.36 2.88 -21.06
N ASN A 16 25.21 2.53 -20.47
CA ASN A 16 23.90 3.00 -20.91
C ASN A 16 23.45 4.31 -20.22
N LEU A 17 24.19 4.81 -19.23
CA LEU A 17 23.82 5.99 -18.46
C LEU A 17 23.66 7.23 -19.35
N GLY A 18 24.51 7.38 -20.36
CA GLY A 18 24.46 8.51 -21.29
C GLY A 18 23.18 8.51 -22.13
N ASP A 19 22.78 7.36 -22.67
CA ASP A 19 21.53 7.24 -23.43
C ASP A 19 20.30 7.37 -22.54
N TRP A 20 20.35 6.83 -21.33
CA TRP A 20 19.31 7.02 -20.34
C TRP A 20 19.12 8.51 -19.95
N LEU A 21 20.21 9.23 -19.70
CA LEU A 21 20.16 10.66 -19.42
C LEU A 21 19.58 11.45 -20.59
N ARG A 22 20.00 11.12 -21.82
CA ARG A 22 19.46 11.76 -23.04
C ARG A 22 17.97 11.50 -23.22
N HIS A 23 17.53 10.26 -23.00
CA HIS A 23 16.13 9.88 -23.14
C HIS A 23 15.26 10.53 -22.05
N ARG A 24 15.74 10.52 -20.80
CA ARG A 24 15.06 11.17 -19.68
C ARG A 24 14.96 12.68 -19.88
N LEU A 25 16.02 13.33 -20.37
CA LEU A 25 16.00 14.76 -20.63
C LEU A 25 15.00 15.13 -21.74
N LYS A 26 15.02 14.40 -22.86
CA LYS A 26 14.11 14.67 -23.99
C LYS A 26 12.67 14.27 -23.66
N ARG A 27 12.42 12.98 -23.44
CA ARG A 27 11.04 12.46 -23.28
C ARG A 27 10.47 12.68 -21.89
N GLY A 28 11.29 12.53 -20.86
CA GLY A 28 10.83 12.62 -19.47
C GLY A 28 10.68 14.04 -18.96
N ILE A 29 11.49 14.98 -19.44
CA ILE A 29 11.52 16.35 -18.90
C ILE A 29 11.02 17.36 -19.93
N GLN A 30 11.56 17.39 -21.15
CA GLN A 30 11.16 18.38 -22.15
C GLN A 30 9.76 18.12 -22.71
N ASP A 31 9.47 16.90 -23.16
CA ASP A 31 8.16 16.58 -23.75
C ASP A 31 7.05 16.68 -22.69
N GLN A 32 7.28 16.15 -21.48
CA GLN A 32 6.33 16.29 -20.36
C GLN A 32 6.17 17.74 -19.90
N GLY A 33 7.26 18.50 -19.83
CA GLY A 33 7.21 19.92 -19.47
C GLY A 33 6.43 20.75 -20.49
N SER A 34 6.61 20.46 -21.77
CA SER A 34 5.88 21.14 -22.86
C SER A 34 4.39 20.80 -22.82
N ALA A 35 4.03 19.53 -22.62
CA ALA A 35 2.64 19.11 -22.47
C ALA A 35 1.98 19.69 -21.21
N ALA A 36 2.70 19.73 -20.09
CA ALA A 36 2.22 20.34 -18.86
C ALA A 36 2.04 21.86 -19.02
N GLN A 37 2.95 22.53 -19.71
CA GLN A 37 2.84 23.95 -20.01
C GLN A 37 1.63 24.23 -20.91
N GLU A 38 1.37 23.41 -21.93
CA GLU A 38 0.18 23.55 -22.78
C GLU A 38 -1.12 23.42 -21.99
N VAL A 39 -1.17 22.51 -21.00
CA VAL A 39 -2.32 22.39 -20.08
C VAL A 39 -2.43 23.61 -19.16
N LEU A 40 -1.31 24.15 -18.67
CA LEU A 40 -1.29 25.37 -17.86
C LEU A 40 -1.72 26.59 -18.66
N ASP A 41 -1.32 26.70 -19.92
CA ASP A 41 -1.68 27.81 -20.82
C ASP A 41 -3.18 27.77 -21.19
N GLN A 42 -3.78 26.57 -21.22
CA GLN A 42 -5.23 26.39 -21.38
C GLN A 42 -6.03 26.73 -20.11
N CYS A 43 -5.40 26.60 -18.94
CA CYS A 43 -5.96 27.07 -17.68
C CYS A 43 -5.70 28.58 -17.58
N GLU A 44 -6.72 29.42 -17.82
CA GLU A 44 -6.65 30.89 -17.66
C GLU A 44 -6.45 31.36 -16.19
N LEU A 45 -5.88 30.50 -15.33
CA LEU A 45 -5.64 30.74 -13.92
C LEU A 45 -4.21 31.20 -13.69
N ASP A 46 -4.05 32.19 -12.81
CA ASP A 46 -2.73 32.65 -12.40
C ASP A 46 -1.94 31.53 -11.70
N VAL A 47 -0.64 31.47 -11.98
CA VAL A 47 0.26 30.46 -11.41
C VAL A 47 0.24 30.50 -9.87
N SER A 48 0.04 31.68 -9.28
CA SER A 48 -0.06 31.82 -7.82
C SER A 48 -1.32 31.14 -7.25
N GLU A 49 -2.44 31.18 -7.97
CA GLU A 49 -3.68 30.52 -7.56
C GLU A 49 -3.58 29.00 -7.71
N LEU A 50 -2.91 28.52 -8.77
CA LEU A 50 -2.62 27.09 -8.93
C LEU A 50 -1.73 26.54 -7.80
N TRP A 51 -0.73 27.31 -7.38
CA TRP A 51 0.12 26.95 -6.24
C TRP A 51 -0.66 26.90 -4.93
N LYS A 52 -1.55 27.86 -4.71
CA LYS A 52 -2.43 27.87 -3.55
C LYS A 52 -3.38 26.67 -3.56
N GLN A 53 -4.02 26.38 -4.69
CA GLN A 53 -4.88 25.20 -4.84
C GLN A 53 -4.12 23.89 -4.62
N TRP A 54 -2.91 23.77 -5.14
CA TRP A 54 -2.05 22.61 -4.91
C TRP A 54 -1.71 22.44 -3.42
N LEU A 55 -1.39 23.55 -2.73
CA LEU A 55 -1.09 23.51 -1.30
C LEU A 55 -2.32 23.14 -0.47
N ASP A 56 -3.48 23.66 -0.82
CA ASP A 56 -4.76 23.32 -0.19
C ASP A 56 -5.10 21.84 -0.42
N GLN A 57 -4.88 21.32 -1.63
CA GLN A 57 -5.01 19.91 -1.94
C GLN A 57 -4.05 19.03 -1.15
N CYS A 58 -2.77 19.42 -1.07
CA CYS A 58 -1.77 18.70 -0.28
C CYS A 58 -2.17 18.65 1.20
N THR A 59 -2.64 19.77 1.75
CA THR A 59 -3.13 19.87 3.13
C THR A 59 -4.34 18.96 3.36
N ALA A 60 -5.32 19.00 2.46
CA ALA A 60 -6.50 18.15 2.51
C ALA A 60 -6.14 16.66 2.42
N GLN A 61 -5.25 16.29 1.49
CA GLN A 61 -4.78 14.91 1.32
C GLN A 61 -4.00 14.40 2.53
N LEU A 62 -3.15 15.24 3.13
CA LEU A 62 -2.42 14.89 4.36
C LEU A 62 -3.38 14.67 5.53
N SER A 63 -4.42 15.50 5.66
CA SER A 63 -5.47 15.31 6.67
C SER A 63 -6.23 14.01 6.45
N ILE A 64 -6.67 13.72 5.22
CA ILE A 64 -7.34 12.46 4.87
C ILE A 64 -6.45 11.27 5.18
N ARG A 65 -5.15 11.36 4.88
CA ARG A 65 -4.19 10.29 5.16
C ARG A 65 -3.99 10.04 6.66
N ALA A 66 -4.01 11.09 7.47
CA ALA A 66 -3.95 10.96 8.92
C ALA A 66 -5.17 10.20 9.44
N HIS A 67 -6.37 10.62 9.04
CA HIS A 67 -7.62 9.94 9.40
C HIS A 67 -7.69 8.50 8.91
N MET A 68 -7.16 8.20 7.72
CA MET A 68 -7.08 6.83 7.23
C MET A 68 -6.15 5.95 8.06
N LYS A 69 -5.04 6.49 8.57
CA LYS A 69 -4.17 5.76 9.51
C LYS A 69 -4.88 5.50 10.83
N ASP A 70 -5.53 6.52 11.38
CA ASP A 70 -6.24 6.40 12.65
C ASP A 70 -7.38 5.38 12.53
N LEU A 71 -8.13 5.39 11.42
CA LEU A 71 -9.13 4.37 11.12
C LEU A 71 -8.50 2.97 11.03
N ALA A 72 -7.39 2.79 10.31
CA ALA A 72 -6.70 1.50 10.24
C ALA A 72 -6.28 0.97 11.62
N THR A 73 -5.90 1.85 12.55
CA THR A 73 -5.62 1.43 13.93
C THR A 73 -6.88 0.98 14.68
N VAL A 74 -8.00 1.69 14.51
CA VAL A 74 -9.31 1.30 15.10
C VAL A 74 -9.75 -0.07 14.59
N LEU A 75 -9.61 -0.33 13.29
CA LEU A 75 -9.93 -1.64 12.70
C LEU A 75 -9.05 -2.77 13.25
N THR A 76 -7.77 -2.49 13.47
CA THR A 76 -6.84 -3.43 14.11
C THR A 76 -7.22 -3.70 15.57
N LEU A 77 -7.75 -2.71 16.28
CA LEU A 77 -8.24 -2.89 17.65
C LEU A 77 -9.52 -3.73 17.69
N GLN A 78 -10.45 -3.52 16.75
CA GLN A 78 -11.68 -4.32 16.65
C GLN A 78 -11.38 -5.80 16.39
N THR A 79 -10.56 -6.11 15.39
CA THR A 79 -10.17 -7.50 15.11
C THR A 79 -9.49 -8.20 16.29
N LYS A 80 -8.72 -7.47 17.11
CA LYS A 80 -8.14 -7.99 18.36
C LYS A 80 -9.20 -8.22 19.43
N LEU A 81 -10.16 -7.30 19.57
CA LEU A 81 -11.29 -7.45 20.49
C LEU A 81 -12.15 -8.65 20.11
N ASP A 82 -12.50 -8.82 18.83
CA ASP A 82 -13.26 -9.98 18.34
C ASP A 82 -12.51 -11.31 18.57
N GLY A 83 -11.18 -11.27 18.53
CA GLY A 83 -10.34 -12.41 18.93
C GLY A 83 -10.42 -12.72 20.41
N SER A 84 -10.40 -11.68 21.26
CA SER A 84 -10.54 -11.80 22.72
C SER A 84 -11.91 -12.33 23.13
N GLU A 85 -12.98 -11.83 22.50
CA GLU A 85 -14.35 -12.26 22.76
C GLU A 85 -14.55 -13.75 22.44
N ARG A 86 -14.04 -14.20 21.28
CA ARG A 86 -14.02 -15.63 20.93
C ARG A 86 -13.23 -16.48 21.93
N ALA A 87 -12.15 -15.93 22.49
CA ALA A 87 -11.40 -16.63 23.54
C ALA A 87 -12.20 -16.73 24.85
N PHE A 88 -12.95 -15.69 25.23
CA PHE A 88 -13.83 -15.75 26.41
C PHE A 88 -14.95 -16.76 26.24
N GLN A 89 -15.61 -16.78 25.10
CA GLN A 89 -16.63 -17.79 24.78
C GLN A 89 -16.03 -19.21 24.85
N GLY A 90 -14.79 -19.40 24.41
CA GLY A 90 -14.06 -20.66 24.55
C GLY A 90 -13.80 -21.04 26.01
N VAL A 91 -13.36 -20.10 26.84
CA VAL A 91 -13.11 -20.32 28.28
C VAL A 91 -14.42 -20.60 29.03
N GLN A 92 -15.48 -19.87 28.71
CA GLN A 92 -16.82 -20.06 29.29
C GLN A 92 -17.36 -21.46 28.97
N ALA A 93 -17.22 -21.92 27.72
CA ALA A 93 -17.63 -23.27 27.32
C ALA A 93 -16.82 -24.39 28.00
N ILE A 94 -15.56 -24.13 28.38
CA ILE A 94 -14.73 -25.08 29.16
C ILE A 94 -15.17 -25.09 30.63
N ILE A 95 -15.45 -23.91 31.17
CA ILE A 95 -15.94 -23.70 32.55
C ILE A 95 -17.31 -24.36 32.75
N GLU A 96 -18.24 -24.23 31.81
CA GLU A 96 -19.57 -24.87 31.86
C GLU A 96 -19.48 -26.40 31.81
N LYS A 97 -18.44 -26.96 31.18
CA LYS A 97 -18.21 -28.42 31.07
C LYS A 97 -17.42 -29.00 32.25
N GLY A 98 -16.84 -28.17 33.11
CA GLY A 98 -16.05 -28.58 34.27
C GLY A 98 -16.63 -28.07 35.59
N ALA A 99 -16.12 -28.55 36.73
CA ALA A 99 -16.39 -27.94 38.02
C ALA A 99 -15.46 -26.72 38.19
N ALA A 100 -15.95 -25.54 37.83
CA ALA A 100 -15.14 -24.32 37.90
C ALA A 100 -15.02 -23.78 39.34
N SER A 101 -13.82 -23.30 39.67
CA SER A 101 -13.54 -22.60 40.93
C SER A 101 -14.14 -21.20 40.91
N GLU A 102 -14.68 -20.75 42.04
CA GLU A 102 -15.24 -19.40 42.23
C GLU A 102 -14.22 -18.29 41.90
N GLY A 103 -12.93 -18.55 42.12
CA GLY A 103 -11.86 -17.65 41.71
C GLY A 103 -11.75 -17.50 40.18
N ALA A 104 -11.96 -18.58 39.42
CA ALA A 104 -11.94 -18.55 37.96
C ALA A 104 -13.13 -17.77 37.39
N LEU A 105 -14.32 -17.91 38.00
CA LEU A 105 -15.52 -17.15 37.64
C LEU A 105 -15.35 -15.65 37.90
N ASN A 106 -14.78 -15.27 39.04
CA ASN A 106 -14.51 -13.86 39.36
C ASN A 106 -13.48 -13.23 38.42
N THR A 107 -12.44 -13.97 38.02
CA THR A 107 -11.47 -13.50 37.01
C THR A 107 -12.11 -13.35 35.64
N LEU A 108 -13.01 -14.25 35.25
CA LEU A 108 -13.75 -14.17 33.99
C LEU A 108 -14.64 -12.93 33.96
N ALA A 109 -15.45 -12.71 35.00
CA ALA A 109 -16.34 -11.56 35.09
C ALA A 109 -15.57 -10.22 35.07
N SER A 110 -14.42 -10.15 35.75
CA SER A 110 -13.55 -8.96 35.72
C SER A 110 -13.00 -8.70 34.31
N LEU A 111 -12.72 -9.76 33.56
CA LEU A 111 -12.15 -9.70 32.23
C LEU A 111 -13.21 -9.35 31.17
N GLU A 112 -14.41 -9.90 31.26
CA GLU A 112 -15.60 -9.51 30.48
C GLU A 112 -15.94 -8.04 30.70
N HIS A 113 -15.90 -7.57 31.95
CA HIS A 113 -16.12 -6.16 32.27
C HIS A 113 -15.05 -5.26 31.62
N GLY A 114 -13.78 -5.67 31.68
CA GLY A 114 -12.68 -4.96 31.02
C GLY A 114 -12.82 -4.94 29.49
N HIS A 115 -13.30 -6.04 28.89
CA HIS A 115 -13.61 -6.14 27.47
C HIS A 115 -14.70 -5.16 27.05
N GLY A 116 -15.80 -5.08 27.80
CA GLY A 116 -16.86 -4.10 27.59
C GLY A 116 -16.37 -2.64 27.67
N GLN A 117 -15.48 -2.34 28.62
CA GLN A 117 -14.88 -1.00 28.71
C GLN A 117 -13.99 -0.67 27.50
N LEU A 118 -13.24 -1.66 26.98
CA LEU A 118 -12.42 -1.48 25.78
C LEU A 118 -13.27 -1.29 24.52
N LEU A 119 -14.36 -2.04 24.36
CA LEU A 119 -15.33 -1.85 23.28
C LEU A 119 -15.89 -0.43 23.30
N HIS A 120 -16.34 0.05 24.47
CA HIS A 120 -16.84 1.42 24.61
C HIS A 120 -15.80 2.47 24.22
N LYS A 121 -14.52 2.26 24.56
CA LYS A 121 -13.43 3.17 24.15
C LYS A 121 -13.20 3.16 22.64
N VAL A 122 -13.26 2.00 22.00
CA VAL A 122 -13.15 1.87 20.54
C VAL A 122 -14.32 2.57 19.85
N ASP A 123 -15.53 2.43 20.39
CA ASP A 123 -16.73 3.09 19.86
C ASP A 123 -16.68 4.62 20.03
N THR A 124 -16.14 5.09 21.17
CA THR A 124 -15.86 6.50 21.41
C THR A 124 -14.80 7.04 20.43
N LEU A 125 -13.72 6.28 20.19
CA LEU A 125 -12.69 6.65 19.21
C LEU A 125 -13.25 6.72 17.80
N TYR A 126 -14.10 5.76 17.42
CA TYR A 126 -14.78 5.75 16.13
C TYR A 126 -15.69 6.98 15.96
N SER A 127 -16.49 7.29 17.00
CA SER A 127 -17.34 8.49 17.03
C SER A 127 -16.53 9.80 16.96
N SER A 128 -15.37 9.85 17.62
CA SER A 128 -14.47 11.02 17.61
C SER A 128 -13.79 11.25 16.25
N LEU A 129 -13.63 10.19 15.45
CA LEU A 129 -13.08 10.29 14.11
C LEU A 129 -14.04 11.02 13.15
N ASN A 130 -15.30 11.18 13.53
CA ASN A 130 -16.33 11.98 12.86
C ASN A 130 -16.38 11.72 11.34
N ILE A 131 -16.31 10.42 10.97
CA ILE A 131 -16.22 9.99 9.57
C ILE A 131 -17.48 10.41 8.80
N GLN A 132 -18.64 10.40 9.44
CA GLN A 132 -19.92 10.75 8.80
C GLN A 132 -20.06 12.24 8.49
N ASP A 133 -19.54 13.14 9.33
CA ASP A 133 -19.59 14.58 9.08
C ASP A 133 -18.56 15.02 8.02
N ARG A 134 -17.41 14.32 7.96
CA ARG A 134 -16.39 14.54 6.91
C ARG A 134 -16.72 13.88 5.58
N PHE A 135 -17.44 12.76 5.61
CA PHE A 135 -17.83 11.98 4.44
C PHE A 135 -19.31 11.62 4.56
N PRO A 136 -20.23 12.57 4.30
CA PRO A 136 -21.67 12.34 4.38
C PRO A 136 -22.14 11.27 3.38
N GLU A 137 -21.34 11.00 2.35
CA GLU A 137 -21.51 9.90 1.39
C GLU A 137 -21.43 8.50 2.03
N LEU A 138 -20.86 8.41 3.22
CA LEU A 138 -20.75 7.18 4.02
C LEU A 138 -21.82 7.10 5.13
N ASP A 139 -22.78 8.02 5.16
CA ASP A 139 -23.89 7.96 6.09
C ASP A 139 -24.76 6.71 5.82
N GLY A 140 -25.09 5.97 6.88
CA GLY A 140 -25.80 4.70 6.81
C GLY A 140 -25.01 3.50 6.26
N VAL A 141 -23.72 3.66 5.95
CA VAL A 141 -22.86 2.56 5.48
C VAL A 141 -22.34 1.74 6.67
N SER A 142 -22.40 0.41 6.57
CA SER A 142 -21.91 -0.46 7.64
C SER A 142 -20.38 -0.36 7.79
N LEU A 143 -19.92 -0.45 9.02
CA LEU A 143 -18.49 -0.46 9.34
C LEU A 143 -17.72 -1.54 8.58
N GLU A 144 -18.30 -2.73 8.43
CA GLU A 144 -17.71 -3.85 7.68
C GLU A 144 -17.48 -3.50 6.19
N PHE A 145 -18.36 -2.69 5.59
CA PHE A 145 -18.17 -2.22 4.23
C PHE A 145 -17.00 -1.25 4.12
N VAL A 146 -16.89 -0.30 5.07
CA VAL A 146 -15.76 0.64 5.13
C VAL A 146 -14.44 -0.11 5.33
N GLN A 147 -14.43 -1.15 6.17
CA GLN A 147 -13.29 -2.06 6.35
C GLN A 147 -12.89 -2.74 5.04
N THR A 148 -13.86 -3.28 4.31
CA THR A 148 -13.64 -3.97 3.03
C THR A 148 -13.07 -3.01 1.98
N LEU A 149 -13.60 -1.78 1.92
CA LEU A 149 -13.14 -0.75 0.99
C LEU A 149 -11.68 -0.35 1.29
N PHE A 150 -11.33 -0.23 2.57
CA PHE A 150 -9.96 0.08 3.00
C PHE A 150 -8.97 -1.01 2.60
N LEU A 151 -9.33 -2.27 2.83
CA LEU A 151 -8.51 -3.42 2.44
C LEU A 151 -8.33 -3.48 0.91
N ALA A 152 -9.40 -3.20 0.16
CA ALA A 152 -9.35 -3.14 -1.30
C ALA A 152 -8.45 -2.00 -1.81
N GLN A 153 -8.45 -0.84 -1.14
CA GLN A 153 -7.55 0.27 -1.47
C GLN A 153 -6.09 -0.08 -1.24
N ASP A 154 -5.77 -0.72 -0.11
CA ASP A 154 -4.40 -1.18 0.19
C ASP A 154 -3.93 -2.22 -0.83
N LEU A 155 -4.81 -3.17 -1.19
CA LEU A 155 -4.53 -4.14 -2.23
C LEU A 155 -4.27 -3.46 -3.58
N LYS A 156 -5.10 -2.47 -3.96
CA LYS A 156 -4.91 -1.67 -5.18
C LYS A 156 -3.55 -0.96 -5.18
N ILE A 157 -3.17 -0.33 -4.07
CA ILE A 157 -1.87 0.36 -3.93
C ILE A 157 -0.72 -0.64 -4.08
N ASN A 158 -0.83 -1.82 -3.47
CA ASN A 158 0.20 -2.86 -3.55
C ASN A 158 0.35 -3.41 -4.97
N ILE A 159 -0.76 -3.67 -5.67
CA ILE A 159 -0.76 -4.07 -7.09
C ILE A 159 -0.10 -2.98 -7.94
N HIS A 160 -0.43 -1.71 -7.70
CA HIS A 160 0.15 -0.60 -8.46
C HIS A 160 1.67 -0.48 -8.24
N LYS A 161 2.15 -0.59 -7.00
CA LYS A 161 3.59 -0.64 -6.69
C LYS A 161 4.28 -1.80 -7.40
N TRP A 162 3.65 -2.97 -7.41
CA TRP A 162 4.17 -4.16 -8.07
C TRP A 162 4.18 -4.00 -9.60
N ALA A 163 3.13 -3.44 -10.19
CA ALA A 163 3.04 -3.15 -11.61
C ALA A 163 4.08 -2.12 -12.04
N ILE A 164 4.34 -1.08 -11.24
CA ILE A 164 5.44 -0.13 -11.49
C ILE A 164 6.79 -0.85 -11.44
N GLY A 165 7.03 -1.68 -10.41
CA GLY A 165 8.26 -2.46 -10.29
C GLY A 165 8.48 -3.40 -11.46
N SER A 166 7.42 -4.10 -11.90
CA SER A 166 7.43 -4.98 -13.07
C SER A 166 7.59 -4.20 -14.37
N PHE A 167 6.97 -3.03 -14.51
CA PHE A 167 7.15 -2.15 -15.66
C PHE A 167 8.62 -1.72 -15.83
N PHE A 168 9.30 -1.36 -14.73
CA PHE A 168 10.73 -1.08 -14.76
C PHE A 168 11.59 -2.31 -15.09
N GLU A 169 11.12 -3.51 -14.76
CA GLU A 169 11.77 -4.77 -15.14
C GLU A 169 11.58 -5.08 -16.63
N TRP A 170 10.39 -4.82 -17.18
CA TRP A 170 10.10 -4.95 -18.61
C TRP A 170 10.84 -3.92 -19.47
N ASP A 171 10.92 -2.66 -19.02
CA ASP A 171 11.72 -1.60 -19.66
C ASP A 171 13.21 -1.99 -19.75
N LYS A 172 13.72 -2.63 -18.69
CA LYS A 172 15.09 -3.18 -18.66
C LYS A 172 15.29 -4.37 -19.61
N LEU A 173 14.29 -5.21 -19.81
CA LEU A 173 14.33 -6.32 -20.76
C LEU A 173 14.21 -5.84 -22.21
N ASP A 174 13.39 -4.82 -22.47
CA ASP A 174 13.25 -4.22 -23.80
C ASP A 174 14.56 -3.54 -24.25
N HIS A 175 15.30 -2.94 -23.30
CA HIS A 175 16.68 -2.46 -23.51
C HIS A 175 17.64 -3.57 -23.97
N ALA A 176 17.49 -4.79 -23.45
CA ALA A 176 18.31 -5.93 -23.87
C ALA A 176 17.99 -6.38 -25.31
N VAL A 177 16.73 -6.29 -25.73
CA VAL A 177 16.27 -6.63 -27.10
C VAL A 177 16.68 -5.57 -28.11
N GLY A 178 16.75 -4.29 -27.71
CA GLY A 178 17.24 -3.17 -28.53
C GLY A 178 18.75 -3.21 -28.84
N SER A 179 19.54 -3.97 -28.07
CA SER A 179 20.96 -4.22 -28.34
C SER A 179 21.15 -5.27 -29.45
N LYS A 180 20.57 -5.03 -30.63
CA LYS A 180 20.93 -5.77 -31.85
C LYS A 180 22.42 -5.57 -32.11
N GLN A 181 23.16 -6.66 -31.94
CA GLN A 181 24.61 -6.84 -32.11
C GLN A 181 25.47 -6.87 -30.83
N LYS A 182 25.16 -7.77 -29.91
CA LYS A 182 26.23 -8.59 -29.30
C LYS A 182 25.74 -9.99 -28.91
N ALA A 183 25.81 -10.88 -29.90
CA ALA A 183 25.87 -12.33 -29.81
C ALA A 183 24.87 -13.02 -28.86
N LEU A 184 23.74 -13.46 -29.43
CA LEU A 184 23.08 -14.74 -29.14
C LEU A 184 24.04 -15.91 -29.46
N GLY A 185 25.22 -15.92 -28.86
CA GLY A 185 26.20 -16.99 -28.99
C GLY A 185 26.50 -17.48 -27.59
N ASN A 186 25.65 -18.34 -27.05
CA ASN A 186 25.97 -19.31 -25.98
C ASN A 186 24.79 -20.22 -25.59
N PHE A 187 23.55 -19.93 -26.02
CA PHE A 187 22.44 -20.88 -25.83
C PHE A 187 22.52 -22.11 -26.76
N LEU A 188 23.26 -22.03 -27.88
CA LEU A 188 23.43 -23.17 -28.81
C LEU A 188 24.59 -24.12 -28.45
N LEU A 189 25.48 -23.77 -27.50
CA LEU A 189 26.58 -24.65 -27.08
C LEU A 189 26.25 -25.55 -25.88
N LYS A 190 25.08 -25.39 -25.25
CA LYS A 190 24.66 -26.24 -24.12
C LYS A 190 23.84 -27.47 -24.50
N LEU A 191 23.37 -27.60 -25.74
CA LEU A 191 22.64 -28.79 -26.20
C LEU A 191 23.53 -29.92 -26.74
N GLN A 192 24.85 -29.70 -26.86
CA GLN A 192 25.78 -30.72 -27.37
C GLN A 192 26.52 -31.51 -26.27
N TYR A 193 26.26 -31.21 -24.98
CA TYR A 193 26.91 -31.88 -23.84
C TYR A 193 26.00 -32.85 -23.06
N TRP A 194 24.82 -33.19 -23.61
CA TRP A 194 23.87 -34.16 -23.02
C TRP A 194 23.53 -35.34 -23.95
N SER A 195 24.41 -35.65 -24.90
CA SER A 195 24.32 -36.84 -25.75
C SER A 195 25.69 -37.48 -25.98
N SER A 196 26.32 -37.97 -24.92
CA SER A 196 27.22 -39.14 -24.88
C SER A 196 27.57 -39.46 -23.43
#